data_AF-A0A3M2DZN9-F1
#
_entry.id   AF-A0A3M2DZN9-F1
#
_cell.length_a   1.000
_cell.length_b   1.000
_cell.length_c   1.000
_cell.angle_alpha   90.00
_cell.angle_beta   90.00
_cell.angle_gamma   90.00
#
_symmetry.space_group_name_H-M   'P 1'
#
loop_
_entity.id
_entity.type
_entity.pdbx_description
1 polymer ?
#
loop_
_entity_poly.entity_id
_entity_poly.type
_entity_poly.pdbx_seq_one_letter_code
_entity_poly.pdbx_strand_id
1 'polypeptide(L)'
;FMRLVKSHRDKPARYLVTVSPVPLTATASGQHVQVATTHSKSVLRAVCGELAQNLRAVDYFPSYEIITAPATRGIFYAPNLRSVTPAGVETVMRTFFAAHDPGGKAPGRAPDADARPATGGENDVVCEEALLEAFAK
;
A
#
# COMPACT_ATOMS: atom_id res chain seq x y z
N PHE A 1 9.86 5.01 -15.92
CA PHE A 1 10.44 4.38 -14.73
C PHE A 1 11.10 3.02 -15.00
N MET A 2 10.39 1.93 -15.34
CA MET A 2 11.00 0.60 -15.51
C MET A 2 12.16 0.57 -16.53
N ARG A 3 12.03 1.29 -17.65
CA ARG A 3 13.12 1.47 -18.63
C ARG A 3 14.38 2.09 -18.02
N LEU A 4 14.20 3.09 -17.13
CA LEU A 4 15.30 3.77 -16.43
C LEU A 4 15.98 2.82 -15.43
N VAL A 5 15.20 2.02 -14.69
CA VAL A 5 15.76 0.99 -13.79
C VAL A 5 16.57 -0.03 -14.59
N LYS A 6 16.05 -0.44 -15.75
CA LYS A 6 16.73 -1.40 -16.65
C LYS A 6 18.05 -0.84 -17.22
N SER A 7 18.14 0.46 -17.48
CA SER A 7 19.39 1.04 -18.02
C SER A 7 20.51 1.17 -16.99
N HIS A 8 20.23 0.98 -15.70
CA HIS A 8 21.20 1.12 -14.60
C HIS A 8 21.41 -0.18 -13.81
N ARG A 9 20.95 -1.33 -14.33
CA ARG A 9 21.11 -2.63 -13.66
C ARG A 9 21.49 -3.71 -14.65
N ASP A 10 22.49 -4.51 -14.29
CA ASP A 10 22.93 -5.67 -15.08
C ASP A 10 21.96 -6.86 -14.97
N LYS A 11 21.27 -6.98 -13.83
CA LYS A 11 20.30 -8.05 -13.57
C LYS A 11 18.86 -7.54 -13.73
N PRO A 12 17.96 -8.33 -14.34
CA PRO A 12 16.55 -7.94 -14.47
C PRO A 12 15.91 -7.79 -13.09
N ALA A 13 15.15 -6.71 -12.91
CA ALA A 13 14.39 -6.46 -11.69
C ALA A 13 12.99 -7.08 -11.77
N ARG A 14 12.48 -7.55 -10.62
CA ARG A 14 11.06 -7.83 -10.41
C ARG A 14 10.44 -6.65 -9.67
N TYR A 15 9.19 -6.34 -9.97
CA TYR A 15 8.46 -5.22 -9.41
C TYR A 15 7.24 -5.76 -8.67
N LEU A 16 7.00 -5.26 -7.47
CA LEU A 16 5.78 -5.50 -6.74
C LEU A 16 5.08 -4.15 -6.60
N VAL A 17 3.86 -4.05 -7.10
CA VAL A 17 3.08 -2.81 -7.10
C VAL A 17 1.84 -2.97 -6.22
N THR A 18 1.41 -1.87 -5.62
CA THR A 18 0.16 -1.79 -4.84
C THR A 18 -0.44 -0.40 -4.97
N VAL A 19 -1.71 -0.27 -4.60
CA VAL A 19 -2.40 1.01 -4.45
C VAL A 19 -2.45 1.40 -2.97
N SER A 20 -2.16 2.66 -2.65
CA SER A 20 -2.28 3.15 -1.28
C SER A 20 -3.76 3.31 -0.88
N PRO A 21 -4.18 2.83 0.30
CA PRO A 21 -5.55 2.98 0.81
C PRO A 21 -5.88 4.37 1.34
N VAL A 22 -4.89 5.26 1.44
CA VAL A 22 -5.08 6.62 1.96
C VAL A 22 -5.83 7.49 0.93
N PRO A 23 -7.01 8.02 1.25
CA PRO A 23 -7.75 8.91 0.36
C PRO A 23 -7.05 10.28 0.23
N LEU A 24 -7.34 11.05 -0.83
CA LEU A 24 -6.78 12.38 -0.99
C LEU A 24 -7.32 13.33 0.08
N THR A 25 -6.47 14.17 0.66
CA THR A 25 -6.88 15.22 1.60
C THR A 25 -7.43 16.46 0.87
N ALA A 26 -6.84 16.81 -0.27
CA ALA A 26 -7.27 17.92 -1.13
C ALA A 26 -7.02 17.58 -2.61
N THR A 27 -7.65 18.31 -3.52
CA THR A 27 -7.46 18.13 -4.96
C THR A 27 -7.53 19.45 -5.71
N ALA A 28 -6.61 19.66 -6.65
CA ALA A 28 -6.62 20.79 -7.58
C ALA A 28 -7.48 20.52 -8.84
N SER A 29 -8.22 19.41 -8.88
CA SER A 29 -9.04 19.01 -10.05
C SER A 29 -10.34 19.80 -10.21
N GLY A 30 -10.70 20.64 -9.23
CA GLY A 30 -12.02 21.29 -9.17
C GLY A 30 -13.18 20.33 -8.86
N GLN A 31 -12.92 19.03 -8.72
CA GLN A 31 -13.89 18.02 -8.32
C GLN A 31 -13.98 17.95 -6.79
N HIS A 32 -15.11 17.42 -6.30
CA HIS A 32 -15.22 17.04 -4.89
C HIS A 32 -14.14 16.00 -4.52
N VAL A 33 -13.48 16.19 -3.38
CA VAL A 33 -12.31 15.37 -2.97
C VAL A 33 -12.58 13.86 -2.96
N GLN A 34 -13.81 13.46 -2.59
CA GLN A 34 -14.19 12.05 -2.61
C GLN A 34 -14.29 11.49 -4.03
N VAL A 35 -14.84 12.27 -4.97
CA VAL A 35 -14.95 11.86 -6.38
C VAL A 35 -13.56 11.74 -6.98
N ALA A 36 -12.69 12.72 -6.73
CA ALA A 36 -11.30 12.71 -7.18
C ALA A 36 -10.51 11.52 -6.59
N THR A 37 -10.71 11.23 -5.30
CA THR A 37 -10.11 10.07 -4.62
C THR A 37 -10.57 8.77 -5.27
N THR A 38 -11.88 8.55 -5.37
CA THR A 38 -12.43 7.31 -5.93
C THR A 38 -11.94 7.11 -7.36
N HIS A 39 -11.98 8.14 -8.20
CA HIS A 39 -11.46 8.08 -9.56
C HIS A 39 -9.97 7.69 -9.59
N SER A 40 -9.13 8.42 -8.85
CA SER A 40 -7.67 8.22 -8.88
C SER A 40 -7.27 6.82 -8.41
N LYS A 41 -7.85 6.34 -7.29
CA LYS A 41 -7.56 5.01 -6.77
C LYS A 41 -8.08 3.90 -7.69
N SER A 42 -9.26 4.08 -8.30
CA SER A 42 -9.82 3.11 -9.25
C SER A 42 -8.97 2.99 -10.51
N VAL A 43 -8.53 4.12 -11.08
CA VAL A 43 -7.64 4.13 -12.24
C VAL A 43 -6.31 3.46 -11.92
N LEU A 44 -5.67 3.83 -10.79
CA LEU A 44 -4.42 3.19 -10.37
C LEU A 44 -4.59 1.69 -10.16
N ARG A 45 -5.71 1.27 -9.56
CA ARG A 45 -5.98 -0.14 -9.32
C ARG A 45 -6.17 -0.94 -10.60
N ALA A 46 -6.91 -0.40 -11.57
CA ALA A 46 -7.07 -1.00 -12.89
C ALA A 46 -5.70 -1.16 -13.59
N VAL A 47 -4.89 -0.09 -13.60
CA VAL A 47 -3.53 -0.11 -14.19
C VAL A 47 -2.64 -1.15 -13.51
N CYS A 48 -2.63 -1.23 -12.17
CA CYS A 48 -1.87 -2.26 -11.46
C CYS A 48 -2.31 -3.68 -11.83
N GLY A 49 -3.61 -3.91 -12.00
CA GLY A 49 -4.15 -5.20 -12.46
C GLY A 49 -3.66 -5.56 -13.86
N GLU A 50 -3.78 -4.63 -14.81
CA GLU A 50 -3.30 -4.81 -16.18
C GLU A 50 -1.79 -5.07 -16.24
N LEU A 51 -1.00 -4.36 -15.44
CA LEU A 51 0.46 -4.56 -15.40
C LEU A 51 0.82 -5.95 -14.88
N ALA A 52 0.18 -6.42 -13.81
CA ALA A 52 0.44 -7.75 -13.24
C ALA A 52 0.01 -8.89 -14.18
N GLN A 53 -1.08 -8.71 -14.94
CA GLN A 53 -1.55 -9.71 -15.92
C GLN A 53 -0.65 -9.79 -17.15
N ASN A 54 -0.18 -8.64 -17.66
CA ASN A 54 0.49 -8.58 -18.94
C ASN A 54 2.03 -8.60 -18.84
N LEU A 55 2.61 -8.28 -17.68
CA LEU A 55 4.07 -8.20 -17.51
C LEU A 55 4.56 -9.22 -16.48
N ARG A 56 5.25 -10.27 -16.94
CA ARG A 56 5.82 -11.33 -16.07
C ARG A 56 6.75 -10.83 -14.96
N ALA A 57 7.36 -9.65 -15.13
CA ALA A 57 8.25 -9.04 -14.14
C ALA A 57 7.49 -8.26 -13.05
N VAL A 58 6.18 -8.10 -13.15
CA VAL A 58 5.34 -7.32 -12.24
C VAL A 58 4.39 -8.24 -11.50
N ASP A 59 4.26 -8.03 -10.20
CA ASP A 59 3.27 -8.67 -9.35
C ASP A 59 2.48 -7.59 -8.59
N TYR A 60 1.27 -7.92 -8.13
CA TYR A 60 0.40 -7.01 -7.39
C TYR A 60 0.19 -7.50 -5.95
N PHE A 61 0.49 -6.67 -4.97
CA PHE A 61 0.19 -6.95 -3.57
C PHE A 61 -1.09 -6.20 -3.14
N PRO A 62 -2.09 -6.88 -2.57
CA PRO A 62 -3.41 -6.28 -2.32
C PRO A 62 -3.51 -5.48 -1.01
N SER A 63 -2.56 -4.57 -0.73
CA SER A 63 -2.63 -3.75 0.50
C SER A 63 -3.82 -2.79 0.50
N TYR A 64 -4.24 -2.30 -0.68
CA TYR A 64 -5.43 -1.47 -0.83
C TYR A 64 -6.66 -2.22 -0.33
N GLU A 65 -6.93 -3.40 -0.88
CA GLU A 65 -8.11 -4.19 -0.58
C GLU A 65 -8.13 -4.70 0.86
N ILE A 66 -6.98 -5.07 1.44
CA ILE A 66 -6.90 -5.47 2.85
C ILE A 66 -7.43 -4.37 3.76
N ILE A 67 -7.14 -3.10 3.46
CA ILE A 67 -7.58 -1.97 4.28
C ILE A 67 -9.02 -1.55 3.94
N THR A 68 -9.35 -1.47 2.64
CA THR A 68 -10.61 -0.86 2.18
C THR A 68 -11.78 -1.82 2.03
N ALA A 69 -11.57 -3.14 2.17
CA ALA A 69 -12.62 -4.12 1.94
C ALA A 69 -13.85 -3.91 2.85
N PRO A 70 -15.09 -4.01 2.33
CA PRO A 70 -16.29 -3.91 3.15
C PRO A 70 -16.32 -4.91 4.33
N ALA A 71 -15.66 -6.06 4.19
CA ALA A 71 -15.53 -7.08 5.22
C ALA A 71 -14.83 -6.59 6.48
N THR A 72 -13.91 -5.62 6.37
CA THR A 72 -13.21 -5.04 7.53
C THR A 72 -14.06 -4.02 8.25
N ARG A 73 -15.20 -3.59 7.69
CA ARG A 73 -16.09 -2.56 8.27
C ARG A 73 -15.36 -1.28 8.65
N GLY A 74 -14.28 -0.95 7.94
CA GLY A 74 -13.49 0.25 8.19
C GLY A 74 -12.65 0.23 9.47
N ILE A 75 -12.51 -0.91 10.18
CA ILE A 75 -11.76 -0.99 11.45
C ILE A 75 -10.28 -0.62 11.32
N PHE A 76 -9.74 -0.66 10.10
CA PHE A 76 -8.35 -0.31 9.81
C PHE A 76 -8.14 1.18 9.52
N TYR A 77 -9.18 1.99 9.52
CA TYR A 77 -9.07 3.44 9.48
C TYR A 77 -9.17 4.03 10.89
N ALA A 78 -8.38 5.07 11.14
CA ALA A 78 -8.51 5.92 12.32
C ALA A 78 -9.85 6.70 12.26
N PRO A 79 -10.26 7.39 13.35
CA PRO A 79 -11.53 8.13 13.38
C PRO A 79 -11.70 9.19 12.28
N ASN A 80 -10.60 9.69 11.71
CA ASN A 80 -10.63 10.62 10.57
C ASN A 80 -11.00 9.95 9.24
N LEU A 81 -11.11 8.61 9.19
CA LEU A 81 -11.40 7.80 8.00
C LEU A 81 -10.37 7.96 6.87
N ARG A 82 -9.15 8.40 7.20
CA ARG A 82 -8.06 8.61 6.22
C ARG A 82 -6.79 7.87 6.62
N SER A 83 -6.35 8.05 7.86
CA SER A 83 -5.14 7.43 8.38
C SER A 83 -5.39 5.95 8.64
N VAL A 84 -4.43 5.10 8.30
CA VAL A 84 -4.49 3.67 8.62
C VAL A 84 -4.07 3.47 10.07
N THR A 85 -4.80 2.65 10.82
CA THR A 85 -4.45 2.33 12.21
C THR A 85 -3.19 1.48 12.27
N PRO A 86 -2.42 1.50 13.38
CA PRO A 86 -1.28 0.60 13.55
C PRO A 86 -1.63 -0.88 13.35
N ALA A 87 -2.81 -1.31 13.84
CA ALA A 87 -3.31 -2.67 13.64
C ALA A 87 -3.60 -2.99 12.16
N GLY A 88 -4.06 -2.01 11.38
CA GLY A 88 -4.22 -2.14 9.92
C GLY A 88 -2.87 -2.30 9.22
N VAL A 89 -1.89 -1.46 9.57
CA VAL A 89 -0.52 -1.56 9.04
C VAL A 89 0.09 -2.93 9.38
N GLU A 90 -0.01 -3.36 10.64
CA GLU A 90 0.48 -4.66 11.10
C GLU A 90 -0.16 -5.81 10.31
N THR A 91 -1.48 -5.76 10.10
CA THR A 91 -2.19 -6.78 9.33
C THR A 91 -1.68 -6.85 7.90
N VAL A 92 -1.51 -5.72 7.22
CA VAL A 92 -0.94 -5.65 5.86
C VAL A 92 0.47 -6.22 5.82
N MET A 93 1.34 -5.80 6.74
CA MET A 93 2.74 -6.24 6.77
C MET A 93 2.86 -7.73 7.11
N ARG A 94 2.06 -8.25 8.03
CA ARG A 94 2.01 -9.68 8.35
C ARG A 94 1.59 -10.49 7.12
N THR A 95 0.55 -10.07 6.41
CA THR A 95 0.12 -10.73 5.17
C THR A 95 1.20 -10.66 4.08
N PHE A 96 1.90 -9.52 3.96
CA PHE A 96 3.00 -9.35 3.03
C PHE A 96 4.11 -10.35 3.27
N PHE A 97 4.65 -10.42 4.49
CA PHE A 97 5.77 -11.32 4.80
C PHE A 97 5.37 -12.79 4.78
N ALA A 98 4.11 -13.12 5.08
CA ALA A 98 3.61 -14.49 4.93
C ALA A 98 3.55 -14.93 3.45
N ALA A 99 3.23 -14.01 2.53
CA ALA A 99 3.17 -14.29 1.10
C ALA A 99 4.54 -14.16 0.40
N HIS A 100 5.41 -13.30 0.93
CA HIS A 100 6.70 -12.97 0.36
C HIS A 100 7.78 -13.20 1.41
N ASP A 101 8.29 -14.44 1.49
CA ASP A 101 9.37 -14.75 2.42
C ASP A 101 10.70 -14.11 1.93
N PRO A 102 11.23 -13.09 2.64
CA PRO A 102 12.50 -12.47 2.29
C PRO A 102 13.69 -13.42 2.52
N GLY A 103 13.51 -14.48 3.30
CA GLY A 103 14.55 -15.46 3.67
C GLY A 103 14.66 -16.66 2.72
N GLY A 104 13.80 -16.77 1.70
CA GLY A 104 13.86 -17.85 0.70
C GLY A 104 13.50 -19.26 1.21
N LYS A 105 12.99 -19.40 2.43
CA LYS A 105 12.30 -20.59 2.91
C LYS A 105 10.87 -20.58 2.34
N ALA A 106 10.74 -21.09 1.11
CA ALA A 106 9.44 -21.39 0.51
C ALA A 106 8.50 -22.04 1.56
N PRO A 107 7.22 -21.63 1.65
CA PRO A 107 6.35 -22.09 2.73
C PRO A 107 6.03 -23.57 2.56
N GLY A 108 6.79 -24.43 3.24
CA GLY A 108 6.25 -25.65 3.81
C GLY A 108 5.50 -25.27 5.08
N ARG A 109 4.17 -25.38 5.04
CA ARG A 109 3.20 -25.47 6.15
C ARG A 109 3.58 -24.78 7.48
N ALA A 110 2.74 -23.82 7.88
CA ALA A 110 2.85 -23.03 9.11
C ALA A 110 3.16 -23.83 10.40
N PRO A 111 3.91 -23.21 11.32
CA PRO A 111 3.57 -23.30 12.73
C PRO A 111 3.50 -21.93 13.44
N ASP A 112 2.98 -22.05 14.66
CA ASP A 112 2.31 -21.11 15.55
C ASP A 112 2.98 -19.79 15.94
N ALA A 113 2.11 -18.92 16.43
CA ALA A 113 2.34 -17.58 16.96
C ALA A 113 3.36 -17.54 18.11
N ASP A 114 4.25 -16.55 18.05
CA ASP A 114 4.78 -15.89 19.26
C ASP A 114 5.10 -14.43 18.96
N ALA A 115 4.40 -13.52 19.63
CA ALA A 115 4.52 -12.08 19.47
C ALA A 115 5.60 -11.51 20.40
N ARG A 116 6.48 -10.66 19.86
CA ARG A 116 7.27 -9.70 20.65
C ARG A 116 7.20 -8.32 20.02
N PRO A 117 7.10 -7.25 20.83
CA PRO A 117 6.81 -5.91 20.32
C PRO A 117 8.09 -5.24 19.78
N ALA A 118 7.97 -4.59 18.62
CA ALA A 118 9.02 -3.74 18.07
C ALA A 118 8.82 -2.29 18.55
N THR A 119 9.86 -1.72 19.17
CA THR A 119 9.92 -0.34 19.66
C THR A 119 9.92 0.66 18.51
N GLY A 120 9.15 1.73 18.70
CA GLY A 120 8.94 2.79 17.72
C GLY A 120 10.17 3.64 17.44
N GLY A 121 10.34 3.98 16.16
CA GLY A 121 11.15 5.09 15.70
C GLY A 121 10.29 5.89 14.72
N GLU A 122 10.00 7.14 15.07
CA GLU A 122 9.35 8.12 14.20
C GLU A 122 10.25 8.35 12.98
N ASN A 123 9.90 7.74 11.85
CA ASN A 123 10.36 8.20 10.56
C ASN A 123 9.31 9.14 10.03
N ASP A 124 9.66 10.42 10.02
CA ASP A 124 8.90 11.52 9.46
C ASP A 124 8.61 11.23 7.98
N VAL A 125 7.41 10.74 7.70
CA VAL A 125 6.93 10.47 6.35
C VAL A 125 6.61 11.82 5.72
N VAL A 126 7.60 12.44 5.09
CA VAL A 126 7.41 13.67 4.32
C VAL A 126 6.69 13.34 3.02
N CYS A 127 5.36 13.20 3.11
CA CYS A 127 4.45 13.22 1.97
C CYS A 127 3.93 14.65 1.78
N GLU A 128 3.77 15.10 0.53
CA GLU A 128 3.08 16.37 0.21
C GLU A 128 1.67 16.44 0.84
N GLU A 129 1.05 15.29 1.12
CA GLU A 129 -0.21 15.17 1.85
C GLU A 129 -0.13 15.61 3.33
N ALA A 130 0.98 15.35 4.03
CA ALA A 130 1.17 15.78 5.42
C ALA A 130 1.33 17.30 5.53
N LEU A 131 1.97 17.93 4.53
CA LEU A 131 2.05 19.38 4.43
C LEU A 131 0.67 20.01 4.29
N LEU A 132 -0.22 19.41 3.48
CA LEU A 132 -1.59 19.90 3.31
C LEU A 132 -2.45 19.74 4.59
N GLU A 133 -2.22 18.71 5.40
CA GLU A 133 -2.87 18.58 6.72
C GLU A 133 -2.44 19.67 7.70
N ALA A 134 -1.17 20.11 7.67
CA ALA A 134 -0.69 21.18 8.54
C ALA A 134 -1.36 22.55 8.29
N PHE A 135 -1.92 22.77 7.09
CA PHE A 135 -2.63 24.00 6.72
C PHE A 135 -4.15 23.92 6.91
N ALA A 136 -4.70 22.77 7.30
CA ALA A 136 -6.10 22.61 7.66
C ALA A 136 -6.34 23.08 9.11
N LYS A 137 -6.30 24.40 9.33
CA LYS A 137 -6.70 25.06 10.58
C LYS A 137 -7.94 25.90 10.36
#